data_AF-A0A514WI06-F1
#
_entry.id   AF-A0A514WI06-F1
#
_cell.length_a   1.000
_cell.length_b   1.000
_cell.length_c   1.000
_cell.angle_alpha   90.00
_cell.angle_beta   90.00
_cell.angle_gamma   90.00
#
_symmetry.space_group_name_H-M   'P 1'
#
loop_
_entity.id
_entity.type
_entity.pdbx_description
1 polymer ?
#
loop_
_entity_poly.entity_id
_entity_poly.type
_entity_poly.pdbx_seq_one_letter_code
_entity_poly.pdbx_strand_id
1 'polypeptide(L)'
;MADIEDAALHLGFDEASRKLDVLIRTQAQSGPEAFKAMQGLFAKQYAEQARRQLAGDDGFWRRKALRAIQLRGWDVPEDSTEFSVMVGHLSKCGLDLFRKAVETLQNPSGNFLPSIHTQNLSRRRQERAKAGEGIIDLFDVYASQRRSEGKKGDDTLVQDRIAVTSFAEFIGTDRNLRSVAASEVREWRNAMAALPVGYRKRKEFKGLSIRQAVERRAKLTPLAG
;
A
#
# COMPACT_ATOMS: atom_id res chain seq x y z
N MET A 1 4.01 6.79 -6.11
CA MET A 1 3.55 5.38 -6.27
C MET A 1 2.57 4.94 -5.17
N ALA A 2 2.92 5.15 -3.90
CA ALA A 2 2.10 4.82 -2.74
C ALA A 2 0.65 5.33 -2.80
N ASP A 3 0.45 6.56 -3.30
CA ASP A 3 -0.88 7.18 -3.43
C ASP A 3 -1.69 6.66 -4.61
N ILE A 4 -1.01 6.23 -5.68
CA ILE A 4 -1.62 5.68 -6.89
C ILE A 4 -2.19 4.29 -6.63
N GLU A 5 -1.46 3.47 -5.87
CA GLU A 5 -1.94 2.15 -5.43
C GLU A 5 -3.21 2.27 -4.57
N ASP A 6 -3.21 3.18 -3.60
CA ASP A 6 -4.36 3.40 -2.72
C ASP A 6 -5.54 4.00 -3.50
N ALA A 7 -5.27 4.96 -4.38
CA ALA A 7 -6.26 5.49 -5.31
C ALA A 7 -6.94 4.40 -6.12
N ALA A 8 -6.15 3.50 -6.72
CA ALA A 8 -6.68 2.41 -7.55
C ALA A 8 -7.47 1.40 -6.72
N LEU A 9 -7.02 1.04 -5.52
CA LEU A 9 -7.77 0.18 -4.59
C LEU A 9 -9.09 0.82 -4.17
N HIS A 10 -9.04 2.09 -3.76
CA HIS A 10 -10.20 2.84 -3.31
C HIS A 10 -11.27 2.94 -4.40
N LEU A 11 -10.85 3.33 -5.61
CA LEU A 11 -11.74 3.50 -6.76
C LEU A 11 -12.21 2.19 -7.36
N GLY A 12 -11.28 1.26 -7.56
CA GLY A 12 -11.52 0.00 -8.25
C GLY A 12 -12.32 -0.98 -7.41
N PHE A 13 -12.17 -0.93 -6.08
CA PHE A 13 -12.77 -1.92 -5.20
C PHE A 13 -13.56 -1.33 -4.03
N ASP A 14 -12.98 -0.50 -3.16
CA ASP A 14 -13.63 -0.15 -1.89
C ASP A 14 -14.88 0.72 -2.07
N GLU A 15 -14.75 1.87 -2.74
CA GLU A 15 -15.84 2.81 -2.98
C GLU A 15 -16.89 2.20 -3.89
N ALA A 16 -16.43 1.51 -4.93
CA ALA A 16 -17.31 0.85 -5.88
C ALA A 16 -18.07 -0.32 -5.25
N SER A 17 -17.47 -1.06 -4.31
CA SER A 17 -18.14 -2.12 -3.55
C SER A 17 -19.27 -1.56 -2.69
N ARG A 18 -19.06 -0.43 -2.00
CA ARG A 18 -20.13 0.21 -1.22
C ARG A 18 -21.31 0.63 -2.11
N LYS A 19 -21.01 1.21 -3.28
CA LYS A 19 -22.02 1.60 -4.28
C LYS A 19 -22.76 0.38 -4.84
N LEU A 20 -22.05 -0.71 -5.11
CA LEU A 20 -22.60 -1.98 -5.55
C LEU A 20 -23.57 -2.56 -4.50
N ASP A 21 -23.17 -2.59 -3.23
CA ASP A 21 -24.01 -3.14 -2.15
C ASP A 21 -25.31 -2.34 -1.95
N VAL A 22 -25.27 -1.02 -2.21
CA VAL A 22 -26.48 -0.19 -2.25
C VAL A 22 -27.34 -0.54 -3.47
N LEU A 23 -26.73 -0.60 -4.66
CA LEU A 23 -27.43 -0.92 -5.90
C LEU A 23 -28.14 -2.27 -5.85
N ILE A 24 -27.47 -3.32 -5.36
CA ILE A 24 -28.04 -4.66 -5.22
C ILE A 24 -29.29 -4.62 -4.33
N ARG A 25 -29.22 -3.93 -3.19
CA ARG A 25 -30.37 -3.78 -2.27
C ARG A 25 -31.53 -3.04 -2.91
N THR A 26 -31.26 -1.92 -3.60
CA THR A 26 -32.28 -1.14 -4.29
C THR A 26 -32.98 -1.95 -5.39
N GLN A 27 -32.22 -2.72 -6.18
CA GLN A 27 -32.78 -3.54 -7.24
C GLN A 27 -33.56 -4.74 -6.69
N ALA A 28 -33.12 -5.34 -5.59
CA ALA A 28 -33.87 -6.40 -4.91
C ALA A 28 -35.25 -5.91 -4.41
N GLN A 29 -35.34 -4.66 -3.96
CA GLN A 29 -36.60 -4.03 -3.54
C GLN A 29 -37.52 -3.67 -4.73
N SER A 30 -36.95 -3.47 -5.91
CA SER A 30 -37.68 -3.05 -7.11
C SER A 30 -38.44 -4.19 -7.80
N GLY A 31 -38.18 -5.45 -7.40
CA GLY A 31 -38.89 -6.64 -7.87
C GLY A 31 -38.00 -7.65 -8.59
N PRO A 32 -38.50 -8.89 -8.79
CA PRO A 32 -37.70 -10.02 -9.28
C PRO A 32 -37.17 -9.82 -10.70
N GLU A 33 -37.93 -9.18 -11.59
CA GLU A 33 -37.49 -8.91 -12.97
C GLU A 33 -36.33 -7.90 -13.01
N ALA A 34 -36.40 -6.83 -12.22
CA ALA A 34 -35.34 -5.84 -12.12
C ALA A 34 -34.04 -6.47 -11.56
N PHE A 35 -34.19 -7.33 -10.55
CA PHE A 35 -33.08 -8.08 -9.96
C PHE A 35 -32.43 -9.05 -10.96
N LYS A 36 -33.23 -9.81 -11.71
CA LYS A 36 -32.75 -10.74 -12.75
C LYS A 36 -32.07 -10.01 -13.91
N ALA A 37 -32.61 -8.87 -14.35
CA ALA A 37 -31.99 -8.04 -15.37
C ALA A 37 -30.61 -7.54 -14.92
N MET A 38 -30.49 -7.05 -13.67
CA MET A 38 -29.21 -6.65 -13.08
C MET A 38 -28.20 -7.80 -13.04
N GLN A 39 -28.64 -9.00 -12.66
CA GLN A 39 -27.77 -10.19 -12.62
C GLN A 39 -27.18 -10.51 -14.00
N GLY A 40 -28.00 -10.49 -15.06
CA GLY A 40 -27.54 -10.69 -16.43
C GLY A 40 -26.54 -9.62 -16.88
N LEU A 41 -26.76 -8.36 -16.50
CA LEU A 41 -25.84 -7.26 -16.80
C LEU A 41 -24.48 -7.44 -16.14
N PHE A 42 -24.43 -7.78 -14.84
CA PHE A 42 -23.16 -7.98 -14.14
C PHE A 42 -22.38 -9.19 -14.68
N ALA A 43 -23.06 -10.30 -14.97
CA ALA A 43 -22.42 -11.47 -15.57
C ALA A 43 -21.79 -11.13 -16.94
N LYS A 44 -22.51 -10.40 -17.80
CA LYS A 44 -22.01 -9.95 -19.10
C LYS A 44 -20.83 -8.98 -18.95
N GLN A 45 -20.92 -8.03 -18.03
CA GLN A 45 -19.84 -7.08 -17.78
C GLN A 45 -18.59 -7.77 -17.24
N TYR A 46 -18.73 -8.70 -16.29
CA TYR A 46 -17.61 -9.47 -15.77
C TYR A 46 -16.89 -10.25 -16.88
N ALA A 47 -17.64 -11.01 -17.70
CA ALA A 47 -17.07 -11.78 -18.80
C ALA A 47 -16.34 -10.88 -19.83
N GLU A 48 -16.93 -9.74 -20.17
CA GLU A 48 -16.32 -8.79 -21.12
C GLU A 48 -15.06 -8.15 -20.56
N GLN A 49 -15.04 -7.75 -19.27
CA GLN A 49 -13.84 -7.18 -18.65
C GLN A 49 -12.73 -8.23 -18.48
N ALA A 50 -13.09 -9.47 -18.12
CA ALA A 50 -12.13 -10.57 -18.06
C ALA A 50 -11.50 -10.85 -19.42
N ARG A 51 -12.31 -10.89 -20.50
CA ARG A 51 -11.84 -11.06 -21.88
C ARG A 51 -10.87 -9.93 -22.28
N ARG A 52 -11.22 -8.67 -22.00
CA ARG A 52 -10.37 -7.52 -22.29
C ARG A 52 -9.04 -7.56 -21.56
N GLN A 53 -9.06 -7.89 -20.27
CA GLN A 53 -7.84 -8.02 -19.48
C GLN A 53 -6.92 -9.12 -20.04
N LEU A 54 -7.46 -10.27 -20.42
CA LEU A 54 -6.69 -11.34 -21.06
C LEU A 54 -6.13 -10.93 -22.44
N ALA A 55 -6.84 -10.07 -23.16
CA ALA A 55 -6.39 -9.52 -24.44
C ALA A 55 -5.42 -8.33 -24.30
N GLY A 56 -5.16 -7.84 -23.07
CA GLY A 56 -4.38 -6.62 -22.84
C GLY A 56 -5.10 -5.33 -23.28
N ASP A 57 -6.42 -5.35 -23.47
CA ASP A 57 -7.22 -4.15 -23.75
C ASP A 57 -7.60 -3.43 -22.45
N ASP A 58 -6.77 -2.47 -22.08
CA ASP A 58 -7.02 -1.61 -20.91
C ASP A 58 -7.86 -0.37 -21.22
N GLY A 59 -8.43 -0.24 -22.43
CA GLY A 59 -9.09 0.99 -22.86
C GLY A 59 -10.25 1.43 -21.95
N PHE A 60 -10.99 0.49 -21.35
CA PHE A 60 -12.02 0.79 -20.36
C PHE A 60 -11.42 1.42 -19.09
N TRP A 61 -10.34 0.82 -18.56
CA TRP A 61 -9.69 1.25 -17.33
C TRP A 61 -8.88 2.53 -17.51
N ARG A 62 -8.26 2.75 -18.68
CA ARG A 62 -7.62 4.03 -19.04
C ARG A 62 -8.59 5.20 -18.95
N ARG A 63 -9.78 5.08 -19.55
CA ARG A 63 -10.82 6.12 -19.47
C ARG A 63 -11.28 6.38 -18.03
N LYS A 64 -11.39 5.32 -17.22
CA LYS A 64 -11.74 5.45 -15.80
C LYS A 64 -10.63 6.14 -15.00
N ALA A 65 -9.37 5.82 -15.27
CA ALA A 65 -8.21 6.45 -14.64
C ALA A 65 -8.13 7.95 -14.99
N LEU A 66 -8.25 8.30 -16.28
CA LEU A 66 -8.27 9.70 -16.72
C LEU A 66 -9.36 10.52 -16.03
N ARG A 67 -10.58 9.99 -15.98
CA ARG A 67 -11.69 10.65 -15.27
C ARG A 67 -11.39 10.81 -13.78
N ALA A 68 -10.79 9.81 -13.15
CA ALA A 68 -10.44 9.87 -11.74
C ALA A 68 -9.35 10.90 -11.43
N ILE A 69 -8.33 10.99 -12.30
CA ILE A 69 -7.24 11.99 -12.23
C ILE A 69 -7.83 13.40 -12.39
N GLN A 70 -8.66 13.62 -13.42
CA GLN A 70 -9.29 14.90 -13.68
C GLN A 70 -10.18 15.36 -12.51
N LEU A 71 -11.02 14.46 -11.98
CA LEU A 71 -11.93 14.79 -10.87
C LEU A 71 -11.20 15.10 -9.56
N ARG A 72 -9.97 14.61 -9.39
CA ARG A 72 -9.17 14.81 -8.17
C ARG A 72 -8.05 15.84 -8.32
N GLY A 73 -7.87 16.41 -9.52
CA GLY A 73 -6.81 17.37 -9.80
C GLY A 73 -5.41 16.77 -9.64
N TRP A 74 -5.23 15.48 -9.94
CA TRP A 74 -3.91 14.84 -9.89
C TRP A 74 -3.08 15.22 -11.11
N ASP A 75 -1.80 15.52 -10.88
CA ASP A 75 -0.83 15.79 -11.94
C ASP A 75 -0.13 14.48 -12.34
N VAL A 76 -0.84 13.66 -13.14
CA VAL A 76 -0.36 12.37 -13.63
C VAL A 76 -0.52 12.33 -15.15
N PRO A 77 0.56 12.53 -15.93
CA PRO A 77 0.52 12.49 -17.39
C PRO A 77 0.07 11.13 -17.93
N GLU A 78 -0.69 11.10 -19.02
CA GLU A 78 -1.23 9.84 -19.58
C GLU A 78 -0.13 8.89 -20.11
N ASP A 79 0.97 9.45 -20.59
CA ASP A 79 2.14 8.72 -21.09
C ASP A 79 3.13 8.29 -19.99
N SER A 80 2.84 8.62 -18.74
CA SER A 80 3.70 8.28 -17.60
C SER A 80 3.63 6.79 -17.21
N THR A 81 4.70 6.32 -16.57
CA THR A 81 4.73 4.99 -15.97
C THR A 81 3.72 4.90 -14.83
N GLU A 82 3.57 5.98 -14.07
CA GLU A 82 2.61 6.17 -12.99
C GLU A 82 1.18 5.93 -13.45
N PHE A 83 0.79 6.50 -14.59
CA PHE A 83 -0.53 6.29 -15.18
C PHE A 83 -0.74 4.83 -15.58
N SER A 84 0.24 4.23 -16.25
CA SER A 84 0.18 2.82 -16.66
C SER A 84 0.04 1.87 -15.47
N VAL A 85 0.78 2.14 -14.39
CA VAL A 85 0.68 1.40 -13.11
C VAL A 85 -0.70 1.58 -12.49
N MET A 86 -1.24 2.81 -12.45
CA MET A 86 -2.59 3.09 -11.95
C MET A 86 -3.64 2.26 -12.69
N VAL A 87 -3.57 2.24 -14.02
CA VAL A 87 -4.51 1.51 -14.88
C VAL A 87 -4.43 0.01 -14.61
N GLY A 88 -3.22 -0.54 -14.47
CA GLY A 88 -3.02 -1.95 -14.15
C GLY A 88 -3.63 -2.36 -12.80
N HIS A 89 -3.46 -1.53 -11.76
CA HIS A 89 -4.09 -1.75 -10.47
C HIS A 89 -5.61 -1.62 -10.54
N LEU A 90 -6.10 -0.58 -11.21
CA LEU A 90 -7.53 -0.31 -11.36
C LEU A 90 -8.22 -1.46 -12.12
N SER A 91 -7.58 -2.01 -13.15
CA SER A 91 -8.05 -3.17 -13.92
C SER A 91 -8.23 -4.40 -13.04
N LYS A 92 -7.24 -4.73 -12.21
CA LYS A 92 -7.28 -5.90 -11.32
C LYS A 92 -8.30 -5.73 -10.19
N CYS A 93 -8.30 -4.59 -9.50
CA CYS A 93 -9.26 -4.31 -8.44
C CYS A 93 -10.69 -4.19 -8.96
N GLY A 94 -10.88 -3.58 -10.13
CA GLY A 94 -12.16 -3.45 -10.78
C GLY A 94 -12.72 -4.77 -11.31
N LEU A 95 -11.87 -5.70 -11.74
CA LEU A 95 -12.32 -7.06 -12.09
C LEU A 95 -12.84 -7.80 -10.85
N ASP A 96 -12.16 -7.65 -9.71
CA ASP A 96 -12.65 -8.20 -8.42
C ASP A 96 -14.01 -7.62 -8.03
N LEU A 97 -14.28 -6.34 -8.31
CA LEU A 97 -15.61 -5.75 -8.09
C LEU A 97 -16.70 -6.43 -8.92
N PHE A 98 -16.46 -6.63 -10.22
CA PHE A 98 -17.43 -7.31 -11.09
C PHE A 98 -17.64 -8.77 -10.67
N ARG A 99 -16.57 -9.44 -10.25
CA ARG A 99 -16.65 -10.80 -9.69
C ARG A 99 -17.47 -10.83 -8.40
N LYS A 100 -17.22 -9.90 -7.48
CA LYS A 100 -18.03 -9.72 -6.27
C LYS A 100 -19.51 -9.57 -6.62
N ALA A 101 -19.84 -8.72 -7.60
CA ALA A 101 -21.24 -8.52 -8.02
C ALA A 101 -21.90 -9.83 -8.46
N VAL A 102 -21.21 -10.62 -9.31
CA VAL A 102 -21.73 -11.91 -9.78
C VAL A 102 -21.89 -12.89 -8.63
N GLU A 103 -20.86 -13.05 -7.78
CA GLU A 103 -20.87 -13.99 -6.66
C GLU A 103 -21.93 -13.63 -5.61
N THR A 104 -22.07 -12.35 -5.24
CA THR A 104 -23.11 -11.90 -4.29
C THR A 104 -24.52 -12.11 -4.83
N LEU A 105 -24.74 -11.94 -6.13
CA LEU A 105 -26.05 -12.18 -6.74
C LEU A 105 -26.41 -13.67 -6.86
N GLN A 106 -25.41 -14.55 -6.96
CA GLN A 106 -25.59 -16.00 -7.00
C GLN A 106 -25.68 -16.62 -5.60
N ASN A 107 -24.89 -16.12 -4.66
CA ASN A 107 -24.83 -16.58 -3.28
C ASN A 107 -24.77 -15.36 -2.33
N PRO A 108 -25.92 -14.78 -1.95
CA PRO A 108 -25.98 -13.58 -1.10
C PRO A 108 -25.37 -13.78 0.29
N SER A 109 -25.33 -15.02 0.79
CA SER A 109 -24.72 -15.37 2.08
C SER A 109 -23.24 -15.73 1.96
N GLY A 110 -22.68 -15.71 0.75
CA GLY A 110 -21.29 -16.03 0.48
C GLY A 110 -20.33 -14.93 0.94
N ASN A 111 -19.19 -15.34 1.48
CA ASN A 111 -18.08 -14.43 1.76
C ASN A 111 -17.22 -14.28 0.51
N PHE A 112 -17.34 -13.15 -0.18
CA PHE A 112 -16.49 -12.83 -1.31
C PHE A 112 -15.02 -12.67 -0.86
N LEU A 113 -14.10 -13.36 -1.53
CA LEU A 113 -12.67 -13.21 -1.33
C LEU A 113 -12.03 -12.53 -2.57
N PRO A 114 -11.49 -11.29 -2.43
CA PRO A 114 -10.79 -10.61 -3.51
C PRO A 114 -9.55 -11.39 -3.97
N SER A 115 -9.01 -11.06 -5.14
CA SER A 115 -7.76 -11.63 -5.61
C SER A 115 -6.59 -11.31 -4.67
N ILE A 116 -5.51 -12.10 -4.74
CA ILE A 116 -4.26 -11.85 -4.02
C ILE A 116 -3.71 -10.45 -4.31
N HIS A 117 -3.95 -9.92 -5.50
CA HIS A 117 -3.55 -8.56 -5.85
C HIS A 117 -4.26 -7.50 -4.99
N THR A 118 -5.59 -7.54 -4.94
CA THR A 118 -6.40 -6.61 -4.14
C THR A 118 -6.13 -6.79 -2.64
N GLN A 119 -5.96 -8.03 -2.18
CA GLN A 119 -5.57 -8.31 -0.79
C GLN A 119 -4.20 -7.69 -0.45
N ASN A 120 -3.22 -7.81 -1.33
CA ASN A 120 -1.88 -7.23 -1.12
C ASN A 120 -1.93 -5.70 -1.07
N LEU A 121 -2.69 -5.05 -1.95
CA LEU A 121 -2.86 -3.59 -1.90
C LEU A 121 -3.51 -3.15 -0.59
N SER A 122 -4.58 -3.85 -0.17
CA SER A 122 -5.26 -3.57 1.10
C SER A 122 -4.32 -3.72 2.30
N ARG A 123 -3.53 -4.80 2.31
CA ARG A 123 -2.50 -5.03 3.34
C ARG A 123 -1.46 -3.91 3.35
N ARG A 124 -0.87 -3.56 2.19
CA ARG A 124 0.13 -2.49 2.10
C ARG A 124 -0.41 -1.15 2.60
N ARG A 125 -1.69 -0.85 2.34
CA ARG A 125 -2.35 0.34 2.87
C ARG A 125 -2.49 0.29 4.39
N GLN A 126 -2.89 -0.84 4.95
CA GLN A 126 -3.03 -1.01 6.41
C GLN A 126 -1.67 -0.94 7.14
N GLU A 127 -0.61 -1.40 6.47
CA GLU A 127 0.76 -1.34 6.96
C GLU A 127 1.35 0.09 6.88
N ARG A 128 0.68 1.02 6.20
CA ARG A 128 1.11 2.42 6.11
C ARG A 128 0.63 3.22 7.32
N ALA A 129 1.49 4.09 7.83
CA ALA A 129 1.14 5.05 8.86
C ALA A 129 0.14 6.07 8.29
N LYS A 130 -0.81 6.49 9.13
CA LYS A 130 -1.61 7.69 8.83
C LYS A 130 -0.75 8.93 9.09
N ALA A 131 -1.22 10.08 8.58
CA ALA A 131 -0.60 11.36 8.90
C ALA A 131 -0.50 11.55 10.43
N GLY A 132 0.71 11.81 10.93
CA GLY A 132 0.99 11.97 12.36
C GLY A 132 1.11 10.66 13.15
N GLU A 133 0.94 9.50 12.52
CA GLU A 133 1.14 8.17 13.13
C GLU A 133 2.43 7.50 12.64
N GLY A 134 3.29 8.23 11.93
CA GLY A 134 4.59 7.76 11.49
C GLY A 134 5.51 7.48 12.69
N ILE A 135 6.50 6.61 12.49
CA ILE A 135 7.43 6.23 13.58
C ILE A 135 8.16 7.46 14.14
N ILE A 136 8.53 8.42 13.28
CA ILE A 136 9.17 9.67 13.69
C ILE A 136 8.18 10.59 14.42
N ASP A 137 6.95 10.72 13.92
CA ASP A 137 5.92 11.53 14.56
C ASP A 137 5.63 11.02 15.99
N LEU A 138 5.47 9.70 16.13
CA LEU A 138 5.25 9.04 17.42
C LEU A 138 6.45 9.23 18.35
N PHE A 139 7.67 9.21 17.81
CA PHE A 139 8.87 9.50 18.60
C PHE A 139 8.91 10.95 19.06
N ASP A 140 8.56 11.92 18.21
CA ASP A 140 8.58 13.33 18.57
C ASP A 140 7.53 13.64 19.68
N VAL A 141 6.35 12.97 19.64
CA VAL A 141 5.37 13.00 20.74
C VAL A 141 5.96 12.41 22.03
N TYR A 142 6.59 11.24 21.94
CA TYR A 142 7.27 10.60 23.08
C TYR A 142 8.37 11.50 23.67
N ALA A 143 9.20 12.10 22.83
CA ALA A 143 10.31 12.95 23.24
C ALA A 143 9.81 14.21 23.96
N SER A 144 8.75 14.84 23.44
CA SER A 144 8.08 15.97 24.07
C SER A 144 7.57 15.62 25.47
N GLN A 145 6.87 14.49 25.60
CA GLN A 145 6.40 14.00 26.90
C GLN A 145 7.55 13.75 27.87
N ARG A 146 8.59 13.01 27.47
CA ARG A 146 9.72 12.69 28.36
C ARG A 146 10.51 13.91 28.80
N ARG A 147 10.62 14.91 27.94
CA ARG A 147 11.20 16.21 28.27
C ARG A 147 10.37 16.93 29.33
N SER A 148 9.05 17.02 29.15
CA SER A 148 8.17 17.68 30.13
C SER A 148 8.16 17.00 31.51
N GLU A 149 8.36 15.68 31.54
CA GLU A 149 8.43 14.90 32.78
C GLU A 149 9.80 15.00 33.48
N GLY A 150 10.80 15.66 32.87
CA GLY A 150 12.18 15.68 33.39
C GLY A 150 12.87 14.31 33.42
N LYS A 151 12.32 13.30 32.72
CA LYS A 151 12.81 11.91 32.77
C LYS A 151 13.94 11.61 31.78
N LYS A 152 14.14 12.47 30.79
CA LYS A 152 15.24 12.36 29.82
C LYS A 152 15.82 13.74 29.51
N GLY A 153 17.15 13.82 29.48
CA GLY A 153 17.87 15.00 29.03
C GLY A 153 17.84 15.15 27.51
N ASP A 154 18.08 16.37 27.02
CA ASP A 154 18.01 16.69 25.60
C ASP A 154 19.02 15.91 24.76
N ASP A 155 20.25 15.75 25.26
CA ASP A 155 21.29 14.97 24.55
C ASP A 155 20.88 13.51 24.34
N THR A 156 20.26 12.88 25.36
CA THR A 156 19.74 11.51 25.25
C THR A 156 18.64 11.43 24.19
N LEU A 157 17.71 12.39 24.18
CA LEU A 157 16.62 12.43 23.19
C LEU A 157 17.15 12.64 21.76
N VAL A 158 18.21 13.43 21.59
CA VAL A 158 18.87 13.61 20.29
C VAL A 158 19.49 12.30 19.80
N GLN A 159 20.19 11.56 20.67
CA GLN A 159 20.77 10.26 20.31
C GLN A 159 19.69 9.21 20.00
N ASP A 160 18.64 9.16 20.81
CA ASP A 160 17.49 8.27 20.59
C ASP A 160 16.84 8.56 19.23
N ARG A 161 16.68 9.84 18.87
CA ARG A 161 16.09 10.26 17.59
C ARG A 161 16.91 9.74 16.41
N ILE A 162 18.23 9.79 16.50
CA ILE A 162 19.12 9.27 15.44
C ILE A 162 18.92 7.74 15.29
N ALA A 163 18.82 7.01 16.39
CA ALA A 163 18.59 5.57 16.36
C ALA A 163 17.22 5.22 15.76
N VAL A 164 16.16 5.92 16.18
CA VAL A 164 14.80 5.72 15.66
C VAL A 164 14.70 6.10 14.19
N THR A 165 15.37 7.17 13.76
CA THR A 165 15.47 7.56 12.34
C THR A 165 16.15 6.47 11.52
N SER A 166 17.28 5.95 11.99
CA SER A 166 17.97 4.83 11.35
C SER A 166 17.10 3.57 11.24
N PHE A 167 16.30 3.29 12.27
CA PHE A 167 15.34 2.19 12.25
C PHE A 167 14.24 2.41 11.20
N ALA A 168 13.59 3.59 11.21
CA ALA A 168 12.54 3.93 10.25
C ALA A 168 13.06 3.88 8.80
N GLU A 169 14.26 4.39 8.54
CA GLU A 169 14.92 4.29 7.22
C GLU A 169 15.16 2.82 6.79
N PHE A 170 15.37 1.90 7.74
CA PHE A 170 15.61 0.48 7.43
C PHE A 170 14.33 -0.27 7.07
N ILE A 171 13.25 -0.06 7.82
CA ILE A 171 11.98 -0.79 7.63
C ILE A 171 11.00 -0.10 6.67
N GLY A 172 11.20 1.21 6.43
CA GLY A 172 10.32 2.07 5.64
C GLY A 172 9.75 3.20 6.50
N THR A 173 9.96 4.45 6.08
CA THR A 173 9.60 5.66 6.84
C THR A 173 8.10 5.81 7.05
N ASP A 174 7.31 5.34 6.08
CA ASP A 174 5.85 5.51 6.07
C ASP A 174 5.13 4.30 6.70
N ARG A 175 5.84 3.42 7.41
CA ARG A 175 5.27 2.23 8.04
C ARG A 175 4.54 2.58 9.33
N ASN A 176 3.37 1.97 9.52
CA ASN A 176 2.65 1.98 10.77
C ASN A 176 3.45 1.18 11.81
N LEU A 177 3.64 1.74 13.01
CA LEU A 177 4.33 1.05 14.11
C LEU A 177 3.71 -0.33 14.44
N ARG A 178 2.39 -0.48 14.30
CA ARG A 178 1.68 -1.77 14.53
C ARG A 178 2.01 -2.83 13.49
N SER A 179 2.49 -2.44 12.31
CA SER A 179 2.88 -3.36 11.24
C SER A 179 4.30 -3.90 11.38
N VAL A 180 5.06 -3.41 12.36
CA VAL A 180 6.46 -3.78 12.55
C VAL A 180 6.55 -5.12 13.25
N ALA A 181 7.19 -6.09 12.60
CA ALA A 181 7.40 -7.42 13.15
C ALA A 181 8.69 -7.51 13.99
N ALA A 182 8.68 -8.39 14.99
CA ALA A 182 9.87 -8.66 15.81
C ALA A 182 11.06 -9.22 15.00
N SER A 183 10.82 -9.83 13.84
CA SER A 183 11.87 -10.26 12.90
C SER A 183 12.58 -9.06 12.27
N GLU A 184 11.84 -8.04 11.84
CA GLU A 184 12.40 -6.82 11.23
C GLU A 184 13.29 -6.06 12.24
N VAL A 185 12.89 -6.02 13.52
CA VAL A 185 13.72 -5.45 14.60
C VAL A 185 15.03 -6.23 14.77
N ARG A 186 14.96 -7.56 14.75
CA ARG A 186 16.15 -8.43 14.84
C ARG A 186 17.06 -8.25 13.63
N GLU A 187 16.51 -8.16 12.43
CA GLU A 187 17.25 -7.90 11.20
C GLU A 187 17.98 -6.56 11.24
N TRP A 188 17.28 -5.48 11.64
CA TRP A 188 17.90 -4.17 11.78
C TRP A 188 19.06 -4.20 12.80
N ARG A 189 18.84 -4.80 13.97
CA ARG A 189 19.87 -4.93 15.01
C ARG A 189 21.09 -5.69 14.47
N ASN A 190 20.88 -6.80 13.77
CA ASN A 190 21.96 -7.61 13.20
C ASN A 190 22.71 -6.83 12.10
N ALA A 191 21.98 -6.08 11.25
CA ALA A 191 22.57 -5.24 10.22
C ALA A 191 23.45 -4.12 10.83
N MET A 192 22.97 -3.46 11.88
CA MET A 192 23.73 -2.44 12.59
C MET A 192 24.98 -3.01 13.28
N ALA A 193 24.88 -4.19 13.90
CA ALA A 193 26.03 -4.89 14.50
C ALA A 193 27.07 -5.32 13.45
N ALA A 194 26.61 -5.60 12.23
CA ALA A 194 27.48 -5.92 11.11
C ALA A 194 28.13 -4.69 10.48
N LEU A 195 27.88 -3.45 10.92
CA LEU A 195 28.52 -2.26 10.37
C LEU A 195 29.56 -1.69 11.34
N PRO A 196 30.66 -1.09 10.83
CA PRO A 196 31.62 -0.46 11.70
C PRO A 196 31.04 0.79 12.39
N VAL A 197 31.55 1.11 13.58
CA VAL A 197 31.17 2.33 14.29
C VAL A 197 31.43 3.55 13.40
N GLY A 198 30.42 4.41 13.30
CA GLY A 198 30.46 5.60 12.47
C GLY A 198 30.49 5.33 10.97
N TYR A 199 29.98 4.19 10.48
CA TYR A 199 29.99 3.84 9.05
C TYR A 199 29.47 4.98 8.15
N ARG A 200 28.43 5.72 8.58
CA ARG A 200 27.87 6.87 7.83
C ARG A 200 28.88 8.00 7.57
N LYS A 201 29.93 8.12 8.38
CA LYS A 201 31.00 9.14 8.20
C LYS A 201 32.09 8.68 7.23
N ARG A 202 32.13 7.40 6.87
CA ARG A 202 33.18 6.85 6.02
C ARG A 202 32.81 7.00 4.55
N LYS A 203 33.79 7.35 3.72
CA LYS A 203 33.57 7.62 2.30
C LYS A 203 33.02 6.39 1.57
N GLU A 204 33.45 5.19 1.94
CA GLU A 204 33.04 3.93 1.28
C GLU A 204 31.55 3.56 1.48
N PHE A 205 30.87 4.14 2.48
CA PHE A 205 29.45 3.89 2.78
C PHE A 205 28.55 5.10 2.53
N LYS A 206 29.10 6.21 2.02
CA LYS A 206 28.34 7.45 1.83
C LYS A 206 27.20 7.23 0.83
N GLY A 207 25.99 7.62 1.23
CA GLY A 207 24.78 7.53 0.38
C GLY A 207 24.20 6.13 0.25
N LEU A 208 24.76 5.11 0.92
CA LEU A 208 24.21 3.75 0.92
C LEU A 208 23.13 3.61 1.99
N SER A 209 22.08 2.86 1.67
CA SER A 209 21.16 2.35 2.70
C SER A 209 21.89 1.38 3.64
N ILE A 210 21.34 1.13 4.82
CA ILE A 210 21.92 0.18 5.79
C ILE A 210 22.15 -1.20 5.15
N ARG A 211 21.19 -1.69 4.36
CA ARG A 211 21.31 -2.99 3.66
C ARG A 211 22.45 -2.97 2.66
N GLN A 212 22.51 -1.93 1.83
CA GLN A 212 23.61 -1.74 0.86
C GLN A 212 24.97 -1.59 1.54
N ALA A 213 25.01 -0.93 2.71
CA ALA A 213 26.24 -0.78 3.49
C ALA A 213 26.72 -2.13 4.04
N VAL A 214 25.81 -2.99 4.52
CA VAL A 214 26.14 -4.35 4.99
C VAL A 214 26.72 -5.18 3.84
N GLU A 215 26.07 -5.17 2.68
CA GLU A 215 26.57 -5.86 1.49
C GLU A 215 27.93 -5.32 1.04
N ARG A 216 28.11 -4.00 1.04
CA ARG A 216 29.39 -3.37 0.72
C ARG A 216 30.48 -3.80 1.68
N ARG A 217 30.20 -3.84 2.99
CA ARG A 217 31.17 -4.29 3.98
C ARG A 217 31.55 -5.75 3.75
N ALA A 218 30.60 -6.63 3.47
CA ALA A 218 30.87 -8.04 3.18
C ALA A 218 31.82 -8.22 1.97
N LYS A 219 31.77 -7.31 0.99
CA LYS A 219 32.70 -7.29 -0.15
C LYS A 219 34.09 -6.71 0.20
N LEU A 220 34.17 -5.76 1.13
CA LEU A 220 35.41 -5.12 1.56
C LEU A 220 36.21 -5.96 2.57
N THR A 221 35.55 -6.88 3.26
CA THR A 221 36.17 -7.83 4.17
C THR A 221 35.84 -9.23 3.67
N PRO A 222 36.58 -9.77 2.67
CA PRO A 222 36.46 -11.18 2.34
C PRO A 222 36.77 -11.96 3.62
N LEU A 223 35.91 -12.89 3.99
CA LEU A 223 36.13 -13.82 5.09
C LEU A 223 37.55 -14.37 4.95
N ALA A 224 38.41 -14.09 5.93
CA ALA A 224 39.58 -14.93 6.15
C ALA A 224 39.04 -16.34 6.36
N GLY A 225 39.38 -17.25 5.45
CA GLY A 225 38.98 -18.65 5.52
C GLY A 225 39.50 -19.34 6.76
#